data_AF-A0AA42FRV3-F1
#
_entry.id   AF-A0AA42FRV3-F1
#
_cell.length_a   1.000
_cell.length_b   1.000
_cell.length_c   1.000
_cell.angle_alpha   90.00
_cell.angle_beta   90.00
_cell.angle_gamma   90.00
#
_symmetry.space_group_name_H-M   'P 1'
#
loop_
_entity.id
_entity.type
_entity.pdbx_description
1 polymer ?
#
loop_
_entity_poly.entity_id
_entity_poly.type
_entity_poly.pdbx_seq_one_letter_code
_entity_poly.pdbx_strand_id
1 'polypeptide(L)'
;MITPISLSTLPNITDDIKTAVPIGSFEDKVKQLFAEYTAAASNEKANLINQANNTDVSNPAKLLEIQNQVGNYNLAMSMVSTLTHKSVSAIDTVLKAQ
;
A
#
# COMPACT_ATOMS: atom_id res chain seq x y z
N MET A 1 -7.87 -12.19 -52.94
CA MET A 1 -8.60 -12.51 -51.70
C MET A 1 -8.07 -11.59 -50.62
N ILE A 2 -8.84 -10.59 -50.20
CA ILE A 2 -8.42 -9.59 -49.21
C ILE A 2 -9.29 -9.84 -47.97
N THR A 3 -8.68 -10.31 -46.89
CA THR A 3 -9.34 -10.54 -45.60
C THR A 3 -9.59 -9.21 -44.89
N PRO A 4 -10.81 -8.90 -44.42
CA PRO A 4 -11.04 -7.69 -43.64
C PRO A 4 -10.40 -7.82 -42.26
N ILE A 5 -9.70 -6.77 -41.86
CA ILE A 5 -9.10 -6.64 -40.53
C ILE A 5 -10.24 -6.30 -39.56
N SER A 6 -10.56 -7.21 -38.63
CA SER A 6 -11.56 -6.95 -37.59
C SER A 6 -11.06 -5.87 -36.63
N LEU A 7 -11.80 -4.76 -36.57
CA LEU A 7 -11.58 -3.62 -35.68
C LEU A 7 -12.06 -3.94 -34.24
N SER A 8 -11.57 -5.05 -33.65
CA SER A 8 -12.02 -5.53 -32.33
C SER A 8 -10.92 -5.54 -31.26
N THR A 9 -9.79 -4.88 -31.49
CA THR A 9 -8.69 -4.79 -30.50
C THR A 9 -8.33 -3.36 -30.15
N LEU A 10 -9.31 -2.46 -30.06
CA LEU A 10 -9.11 -1.26 -29.25
C LEU A 10 -9.05 -1.71 -27.78
N PRO A 11 -7.98 -1.40 -27.03
CA PRO A 11 -7.99 -1.62 -25.60
C PRO A 11 -9.15 -0.80 -25.02
N ASN A 12 -10.09 -1.51 -24.40
CA ASN A 12 -11.18 -0.92 -23.64
C ASN A 12 -10.55 -0.14 -22.47
N ILE A 13 -10.30 1.16 -22.66
CA ILE A 13 -9.92 2.08 -21.58
C ILE A 13 -11.20 2.34 -20.77
N THR A 14 -11.70 1.34 -20.05
CA THR A 14 -12.87 1.49 -19.18
C THR A 14 -12.79 0.56 -17.97
N ASP A 15 -11.59 0.40 -17.39
CA ASP A 15 -11.42 -0.45 -16.19
C ASP A 15 -10.75 0.24 -14.99
N ASP A 16 -10.63 1.57 -14.93
CA ASP A 16 -10.18 2.21 -13.67
C ASP A 16 -10.76 3.61 -13.41
N ILE A 17 -12.03 3.83 -13.77
CA ILE A 17 -12.79 4.82 -13.00
C ILE A 17 -13.26 4.08 -11.76
N LYS A 18 -12.43 4.09 -10.71
CA LYS A 18 -12.90 3.81 -9.35
C LYS A 18 -14.14 4.66 -9.14
N THR A 19 -15.31 4.04 -9.22
CA THR A 19 -16.60 4.64 -8.88
C THR A 19 -16.41 5.39 -7.58
N ALA A 20 -16.62 6.71 -7.63
CA ALA A 20 -16.54 7.57 -6.47
C ALA A 20 -17.56 7.04 -5.44
N VAL A 21 -17.08 6.25 -4.49
CA VAL A 21 -17.81 5.90 -3.28
C VAL A 21 -18.31 7.22 -2.70
N PRO A 22 -19.59 7.34 -2.30
CA PRO A 22 -20.08 8.55 -1.66
C PRO A 22 -19.07 8.91 -0.58
N ILE A 23 -18.50 10.11 -0.67
CA ILE A 23 -17.50 10.54 0.29
C ILE A 23 -18.27 10.67 1.60
N GLY A 24 -18.26 9.60 2.41
CA GLY A 24 -18.55 9.69 3.83
C GLY A 24 -17.65 10.77 4.43
N SER A 25 -17.93 11.20 5.66
CA SER A 25 -17.15 12.28 6.27
C SER A 25 -15.65 12.01 6.10
N PHE A 26 -14.84 13.07 6.02
CA PHE A 26 -13.37 12.92 5.91
C PHE A 26 -12.83 11.94 6.96
N GLU A 27 -13.41 11.96 8.16
CA GLU A 27 -13.15 11.01 9.25
C GLU A 27 -13.44 9.56 8.85
N ASP A 28 -14.57 9.26 8.24
CA ASP A 28 -14.93 7.90 7.79
C ASP A 28 -13.94 7.38 6.74
N LYS A 29 -13.53 8.24 5.81
CA LYS A 29 -12.52 7.88 4.80
C LYS A 29 -11.15 7.60 5.42
N VAL A 30 -10.74 8.39 6.40
CA VAL A 30 -9.49 8.15 7.14
C VAL A 30 -9.58 6.84 7.93
N LYS A 31 -10.69 6.58 8.63
CA LYS A 31 -10.90 5.32 9.35
C LYS A 31 -10.84 4.10 8.42
N GLN A 32 -11.50 4.19 7.26
CA GLN A 32 -11.48 3.11 6.26
C GLN A 32 -10.07 2.84 5.76
N LEU A 33 -9.36 3.88 5.30
CA LEU A 33 -7.99 3.74 4.78
C LEU A 33 -7.02 3.23 5.85
N PHE A 34 -7.16 3.69 7.09
CA PHE A 34 -6.35 3.22 8.20
C PHE A 34 -6.62 1.74 8.52
N ALA A 35 -7.88 1.33 8.55
CA ALA A 35 -8.25 -0.07 8.81
C ALA A 35 -7.70 -1.00 7.70
N GLU A 36 -7.86 -0.60 6.43
CA GLU A 36 -7.33 -1.33 5.27
C GLU A 36 -5.81 -1.44 5.33
N TYR A 37 -5.12 -0.32 5.57
CA TYR A 37 -3.67 -0.31 5.68
C TYR A 37 -3.16 -1.14 6.86
N THR A 38 -3.80 -1.06 8.02
CA THR A 38 -3.41 -1.83 9.21
C THR A 38 -3.55 -3.34 8.98
N ALA A 39 -4.64 -3.76 8.34
CA ALA A 39 -4.84 -5.15 7.96
C ALA A 39 -3.78 -5.61 6.94
N ALA A 40 -3.51 -4.81 5.91
CA ALA A 40 -2.48 -5.10 4.91
C ALA A 40 -1.08 -5.24 5.55
N ALA A 41 -0.67 -4.26 6.36
CA ALA A 41 0.63 -4.25 7.04
C ALA A 41 0.78 -5.43 8.02
N SER A 42 -0.30 -5.80 8.72
CA SER A 42 -0.29 -6.97 9.62
C SER A 42 -0.12 -8.28 8.86
N ASN A 43 -0.81 -8.43 7.72
CA ASN A 43 -0.67 -9.60 6.85
C ASN A 43 0.73 -9.67 6.22
N GLU A 44 1.26 -8.54 5.75
CA GLU A 44 2.61 -8.45 5.20
C GLU A 44 3.65 -8.88 6.24
N LYS A 45 3.58 -8.34 7.45
CA LYS A 45 4.45 -8.76 8.56
C LYS A 45 4.37 -10.27 8.82
N ALA A 46 3.17 -10.84 8.89
CA ALA A 46 2.99 -12.27 9.10
C ALA A 46 3.61 -13.10 7.95
N ASN A 47 3.42 -12.65 6.70
CA ASN A 47 4.02 -13.28 5.54
C ASN A 47 5.55 -13.23 5.56
N LEU A 48 6.14 -12.09 5.94
CA LEU A 48 7.60 -11.96 6.09
C LEU A 48 8.16 -12.90 7.15
N ILE A 49 7.47 -13.01 8.30
CA ILE A 49 7.87 -13.95 9.37
C ILE A 49 7.78 -15.40 8.88
N ASN A 50 6.70 -15.75 8.18
CA ASN A 50 6.53 -17.09 7.62
C ASN A 50 7.61 -17.40 6.58
N GLN A 51 7.92 -16.47 5.67
CA GLN A 51 9.01 -16.63 4.71
C GLN A 51 10.36 -16.78 5.41
N ALA A 52 10.65 -15.96 6.42
CA ALA A 52 11.88 -16.04 7.19
C ALA A 52 12.04 -17.40 7.89
N ASN A 53 10.96 -17.93 8.47
CA ASN A 53 10.98 -19.21 9.18
C ASN A 53 11.14 -20.43 8.25
N ASN A 54 10.67 -20.33 7.00
CA ASN A 54 10.67 -21.43 6.04
C ASN A 54 11.77 -21.33 4.98
N THR A 55 12.61 -20.29 5.05
CA THR A 55 13.67 -20.08 4.07
C THR A 55 14.89 -20.94 4.37
N ASP A 56 15.45 -21.49 3.31
CA ASP A 56 16.75 -22.13 3.34
C ASP A 56 17.85 -21.10 3.65
N VAL A 57 18.34 -21.11 4.88
CA VAL A 57 19.41 -20.24 5.38
C VAL A 57 20.76 -20.46 4.69
N SER A 58 20.91 -21.56 3.95
CA SER A 58 22.11 -21.83 3.16
C SER A 58 22.04 -21.23 1.75
N ASN A 59 20.88 -20.64 1.37
CA ASN A 59 20.69 -19.98 0.09
C ASN A 59 20.75 -18.45 0.23
N PRO A 60 21.89 -17.81 -0.08
CA PRO A 60 22.07 -16.36 0.11
C PRO A 60 21.15 -15.51 -0.78
N ALA A 61 20.72 -16.01 -1.93
CA ALA A 61 19.81 -15.27 -2.81
C ALA A 61 18.42 -15.13 -2.18
N LYS A 62 17.90 -16.21 -1.56
CA LYS A 62 16.62 -16.17 -0.84
C LYS A 62 16.67 -15.28 0.40
N LEU A 63 17.81 -15.27 1.10
CA LEU A 63 18.01 -14.39 2.25
C LEU A 63 18.04 -12.91 1.85
N LEU A 64 18.68 -12.57 0.72
CA LEU A 64 18.68 -11.22 0.17
C LEU A 64 17.27 -10.75 -0.22
N GLU A 65 16.45 -11.64 -0.79
CA GLU A 65 15.06 -11.32 -1.14
C GLU A 65 14.25 -10.97 0.11
N ILE A 66 14.32 -11.80 1.16
CA ILE A 66 13.64 -11.52 2.43
C ILE A 66 14.16 -10.23 3.06
N GLN A 67 15.47 -10.00 3.04
CA GLN A 67 16.05 -8.77 3.57
C GLN A 67 15.51 -7.53 2.84
N ASN A 68 15.37 -7.59 1.52
CA ASN A 68 14.80 -6.51 0.73
C ASN A 68 13.34 -6.27 1.10
N GLN A 69 12.54 -7.34 1.18
CA GLN A 69 11.13 -7.23 1.57
C GLN A 69 10.96 -6.65 3.00
N VAL A 70 11.75 -7.11 3.97
CA VAL A 70 11.75 -6.56 5.34
C VAL A 70 12.20 -5.09 5.37
N GLY A 71 13.20 -4.73 4.57
CA GLY A 71 13.66 -3.35 4.43
C GLY A 71 12.57 -2.43 3.90
N ASN A 72 11.85 -2.85 2.86
CA ASN A 72 10.76 -2.09 2.28
C ASN A 72 9.59 -1.91 3.26
N TYR A 73 9.21 -2.97 3.98
CA TYR A 73 8.21 -2.90 5.04
C TYR A 73 8.59 -1.87 6.12
N ASN A 74 9.85 -1.91 6.58
CA ASN A 74 10.34 -0.97 7.60
C ASN A 74 10.31 0.48 7.11
N LEU A 75 10.75 0.72 5.87
CA LEU A 75 10.72 2.03 5.24
C LEU A 75 9.28 2.57 5.15
N ALA A 76 8.35 1.76 4.67
CA ALA A 76 6.93 2.13 4.58
C ALA A 76 6.35 2.51 5.95
N MET A 77 6.55 1.66 6.95
CA MET A 77 6.08 1.92 8.32
C MET A 77 6.68 3.19 8.93
N SER A 78 7.98 3.42 8.70
CA SER A 78 8.67 4.62 9.17
C SER A 78 8.14 5.90 8.52
N MET A 79 7.82 5.86 7.23
CA MET A 79 7.20 6.98 6.53
C MET A 79 5.80 7.28 7.06
N VAL A 80 4.97 6.25 7.27
CA VAL A 80 3.62 6.42 7.84
C VAL A 80 3.68 7.04 9.23
N SER A 81 4.56 6.56 10.10
CA SER A 81 4.78 7.13 11.43
C SER A 81 5.22 8.59 11.35
N THR A 82 6.20 8.88 10.49
CA THR A 82 6.72 10.25 10.29
C THR A 82 5.63 11.20 9.78
N LEU A 83 4.85 10.78 8.78
CA LEU A 83 3.78 11.58 8.22
C LEU A 83 2.69 11.83 9.26
N THR A 84 2.28 10.79 9.98
CA THR A 84 1.30 10.89 11.08
C THR A 84 1.76 11.90 12.13
N HIS A 85 3.00 11.77 12.59
CA HIS A 85 3.57 12.68 13.58
C HIS A 85 3.63 14.13 13.10
N LYS A 86 4.02 14.36 11.84
CA LYS A 86 4.06 15.69 11.22
C LYS A 86 2.67 16.29 11.04
N SER A 87 1.68 15.50 10.64
CA SER A 87 0.29 15.95 10.49
C SER A 87 -0.30 16.38 11.84
N VAL A 88 -0.13 15.58 12.89
CA VAL A 88 -0.56 15.93 14.25
C VAL A 88 0.17 17.18 14.74
N SER A 89 1.49 17.27 14.56
CA SER A 89 2.27 18.45 14.96
C SER A 89 1.81 19.73 14.27
N ALA A 90 1.43 19.65 12.99
CA ALA A 90 0.90 20.79 12.24
C ALA A 90 -0.46 21.25 12.80
N ILE A 91 -1.34 20.29 13.13
CA ILE A 91 -2.63 20.58 13.77
C ILE A 91 -2.41 21.26 15.13
N ASP A 92 -1.55 20.69 15.97
CA ASP A 92 -1.22 21.26 17.29
C ASP A 92 -0.65 22.68 17.17
N THR A 93 0.17 22.94 16.17
CA THR A 93 0.74 24.27 15.92
C THR A 93 -0.35 25.29 15.57
N VAL A 94 -1.30 24.93 14.72
CA VAL A 94 -2.43 25.80 14.34
C VAL A 94 -3.39 26.03 15.51
N LEU A 95 -3.63 25.02 16.36
CA LEU A 95 -4.49 25.15 17.53
C LEU A 95 -3.88 26.03 18.62
N LYS A 96 -2.56 25.94 18.85
CA LYS A 96 -1.86 26.78 19.85
C LYS A 96 -1.62 28.22 19.39
N ALA A 97 -1.71 28.49 18.09
CA ALA A 97 -1.54 29.83 17.53
C ALA A 97 -2.83 30.68 17.56
N GLN A 98 -3.96 30.10 17.96
CA GLN A 98 -5.23 30.77 18.20
C GLN A 98 -5.37 31.13 19.68
#